data_AF-A0A7C0WE13-F1
#
_entry.id   AF-A0A7C0WE13-F1
#
_cell.length_a   1.000
_cell.length_b   1.000
_cell.length_c   1.000
_cell.angle_alpha   90.00
_cell.angle_beta   90.00
_cell.angle_gamma   90.00
#
_symmetry.space_group_name_H-M   'P 1'
#
loop_
_entity.id
_entity.type
_entity.pdbx_description
1 polymer ?
#
loop_
_entity_poly.entity_id
_entity_poly.type
_entity_poly.pdbx_seq_one_letter_code
_entity_poly.pdbx_strand_id
1 'polypeptide(L)'
;MGKELTQYSKLLTQVKERIRWAQVKAVLSANSEMILMYWDIGHMIHVRQQKEGWGAKIIPMLSSDISNDLPDVKGFSEWNLKRMIGFYREYPTLA
;
A
#
# COMPACT_ATOMS: atom_id res chain seq x y z
N MET A 1 -19.96 29.68 33.96
CA MET A 1 -20.62 29.76 32.64
C MET A 1 -19.73 30.29 31.51
N GLY A 2 -19.40 31.59 31.39
CA GLY A 2 -18.64 32.09 30.23
C GLY A 2 -17.22 31.49 30.06
N LYS A 3 -16.51 31.26 31.17
CA LYS A 3 -15.16 30.66 31.17
C LYS A 3 -15.17 29.17 30.75
N GLU A 4 -16.17 28.42 31.19
CA GLU A 4 -16.31 26.98 30.90
C GLU A 4 -16.64 26.75 29.42
N LEU A 5 -17.52 27.58 28.83
CA LEU A 5 -17.83 27.52 27.40
C LEU A 5 -16.60 27.80 26.53
N THR A 6 -15.77 28.78 26.92
CA THR A 6 -14.51 29.07 26.21
C THR A 6 -13.50 27.93 26.35
N GLN A 7 -13.37 27.34 27.55
CA GLN A 7 -12.50 26.18 27.78
C GLN A 7 -12.95 24.96 26.96
N TYR A 8 -14.25 24.69 26.94
CA TYR A 8 -14.83 23.63 26.12
C TYR A 8 -14.61 23.87 24.62
N SER A 9 -14.83 25.08 24.13
CA SER A 9 -14.58 25.43 22.73
C SER A 9 -13.12 25.20 22.34
N LYS A 10 -12.18 25.61 23.22
CA LYS A 10 -10.75 25.35 23.02
C LYS A 10 -10.43 23.86 22.99
N LEU A 11 -10.96 23.09 23.94
CA LEU A 11 -10.80 21.63 23.97
C LEU A 11 -11.36 20.98 22.69
N LEU A 12 -12.56 21.39 22.27
CA LEU A 12 -13.20 20.86 21.07
C LEU A 12 -12.37 21.13 19.82
N THR A 13 -11.79 22.32 19.69
CA THR A 13 -10.88 22.65 18.58
C THR A 13 -9.64 21.76 18.61
N GLN A 14 -8.99 21.61 19.76
CA GLN A 14 -7.81 20.76 19.91
C GLN A 14 -8.10 19.28 19.58
N VAL A 15 -9.25 18.77 20.02
CA VAL A 15 -9.69 17.40 19.71
C VAL A 15 -9.92 17.24 18.21
N LYS A 16 -10.63 18.18 17.57
CA LYS A 16 -10.86 18.16 16.12
C LYS A 16 -9.56 18.20 15.32
N GLU A 17 -8.61 19.04 15.71
CA GLU A 17 -7.29 19.11 15.08
C GLU A 17 -6.52 17.81 15.23
N ARG A 18 -6.52 17.22 16.43
CA ARG A 18 -5.84 15.93 16.68
C ARG A 18 -6.43 14.80 15.87
N ILE A 19 -7.76 14.74 15.72
CA ILE A 19 -8.48 13.76 14.89
C ILE A 19 -8.06 13.93 13.42
N ARG A 20 -8.14 15.15 12.88
CA ARG A 20 -7.78 15.42 11.48
C ARG A 20 -6.32 15.04 11.20
N TRP A 21 -5.42 15.39 12.10
CA TRP A 21 -4.01 15.03 11.98
C TRP A 21 -3.79 13.50 12.00
N ALA A 22 -4.52 12.79 12.88
CA ALA A 22 -4.47 11.32 12.93
C ALA A 22 -4.93 10.70 11.60
N GLN A 23 -6.03 11.20 11.04
CA GLN A 23 -6.59 10.71 9.77
C GLN A 23 -5.63 10.94 8.61
N VAL A 24 -5.05 12.14 8.50
CA VAL A 24 -4.04 12.44 7.47
C VAL A 24 -2.84 11.51 7.60
N LYS A 25 -2.32 11.34 8.82
CA LYS A 25 -1.18 10.44 9.07
C LYS A 25 -1.52 9.00 8.69
N ALA A 26 -2.71 8.51 9.05
CA ALA A 26 -3.15 7.15 8.70
C ALA A 26 -3.21 6.95 7.18
N VAL A 27 -3.78 7.90 6.44
CA VAL A 27 -3.84 7.84 4.97
C VAL A 27 -2.44 7.86 4.35
N LEU A 28 -1.55 8.73 4.83
CA LEU A 28 -0.18 8.80 4.32
C LEU A 28 0.59 7.50 4.60
N SER A 29 0.51 6.96 5.81
CA SER A 29 1.16 5.71 6.17
C SER A 29 0.63 4.53 5.35
N ALA A 30 -0.69 4.42 5.17
CA ALA A 30 -1.29 3.37 4.34
C ALA A 30 -0.87 3.49 2.86
N ASN A 31 -0.82 4.71 2.32
CA ASN A 31 -0.38 4.94 0.95
C ASN A 31 1.11 4.61 0.75
N SER A 32 1.96 4.99 1.70
CA SER A 32 3.39 4.65 1.66
C SER A 32 3.60 3.14 1.67
N GLU A 33 2.89 2.43 2.56
CA GLU A 33 2.96 0.96 2.63
C GLU A 33 2.48 0.32 1.33
N MET A 34 1.36 0.81 0.76
CA MET A 34 0.85 0.28 -0.50
C MET A 34 1.87 0.42 -1.65
N ILE A 35 2.58 1.55 -1.73
CA ILE A 35 3.61 1.76 -2.76
C ILE A 35 4.80 0.82 -2.53
N LEU A 36 5.30 0.71 -1.30
CA LEU A 36 6.42 -0.16 -0.94
C LEU A 36 6.08 -1.63 -1.19
N MET A 37 4.89 -2.07 -0.78
CA MET A 37 4.38 -3.42 -1.04
C MET A 37 4.37 -3.75 -2.53
N TYR A 38 3.91 -2.85 -3.40
CA TYR A 38 3.94 -3.07 -4.84
C TYR A 38 5.35 -3.18 -5.41
N TRP A 39 6.29 -2.38 -4.89
CA TRP A 39 7.70 -2.49 -5.25
C TRP A 39 8.29 -3.84 -4.83
N ASP A 40 8.04 -4.25 -3.58
CA ASP A 40 8.53 -5.49 -2.99
C ASP A 40 8.00 -6.73 -3.72
N ILE A 41 6.74 -6.72 -4.15
CA ILE A 41 6.16 -7.79 -4.98
C ILE A 41 6.87 -7.86 -6.33
N GLY A 42 7.15 -6.71 -6.95
CA GLY A 42 7.95 -6.64 -8.15
C GLY A 42 9.34 -7.26 -7.99
N HIS A 43 10.02 -6.91 -6.89
CA HIS A 43 11.32 -7.48 -6.51
C HIS A 43 11.24 -9.00 -6.33
N MET A 44 10.27 -9.47 -5.53
CA MET A 44 10.07 -10.89 -5.22
C MET A 44 9.85 -11.74 -6.47
N ILE A 45 9.06 -11.26 -7.43
CA ILE A 45 8.82 -11.97 -8.68
C ILE A 45 10.07 -11.90 -9.56
N HIS A 46 10.70 -10.72 -9.69
CA HIS A 46 11.88 -10.55 -10.53
C HIS A 46 13.03 -11.47 -10.10
N VAL A 47 13.33 -11.53 -8.80
CA VAL A 47 14.42 -12.38 -8.29
C VAL A 47 14.18 -13.86 -8.59
N ARG A 48 12.93 -14.34 -8.46
CA ARG A 48 12.60 -15.74 -8.76
C ARG A 48 12.62 -16.05 -10.25
N GLN A 49 12.21 -15.11 -11.10
CA GLN A 49 12.41 -15.23 -12.54
C GLN A 49 13.89 -15.42 -12.91
N GLN A 50 14.79 -14.68 -12.25
CA GLN A 50 16.24 -14.77 -12.51
C GLN A 50 16.90 -16.02 -11.92
N LYS A 51 16.54 -16.39 -10.69
CA LYS A 51 17.20 -17.50 -9.97
C LYS A 51 16.64 -18.87 -10.31
N GLU A 52 15.33 -18.96 -10.49
CA GLU A 52 14.62 -20.24 -10.61
C GLU A 52 14.08 -20.48 -12.02
N GLY A 53 14.33 -19.55 -12.95
CA GLY A 53 13.89 -19.67 -14.35
C GLY A 53 12.38 -19.62 -14.52
N TRP A 54 11.65 -19.03 -13.55
CA TRP A 54 10.19 -18.95 -13.60
C TRP A 54 9.73 -18.23 -14.88
N GLY A 55 9.09 -18.99 -15.78
CA GLY A 55 8.58 -18.49 -17.05
C GLY A 55 7.32 -17.64 -16.92
N ALA A 56 6.81 -17.16 -18.05
CA ALA A 56 5.64 -16.27 -18.12
C ALA A 56 4.36 -16.82 -17.47
N LYS A 57 4.27 -18.13 -17.22
CA LYS A 57 3.11 -18.79 -16.60
C LYS A 57 2.91 -18.45 -15.13
N ILE A 58 3.94 -18.00 -14.41
CA ILE A 58 3.81 -17.70 -12.98
C ILE A 58 2.90 -16.51 -12.71
N ILE A 59 2.86 -15.53 -13.62
CA ILE A 59 2.07 -14.31 -13.43
C ILE A 59 0.55 -14.60 -13.46
N PRO A 60 0.02 -15.33 -14.46
CA PRO A 60 -1.37 -15.81 -14.43
C PRO A 60 -1.74 -16.59 -13.17
N MET A 61 -0.85 -17.50 -12.74
CA MET A 61 -1.08 -18.31 -11.54
C MET A 61 -1.19 -17.43 -10.29
N LEU A 62 -0.19 -16.56 -10.05
CA LEU A 62 -0.23 -15.64 -8.91
C LEU A 62 -1.46 -14.73 -8.93
N SER A 63 -1.84 -14.20 -10.10
CA SER A 63 -3.03 -13.37 -10.22
C SER A 63 -4.30 -14.12 -9.83
N SER A 64 -4.43 -15.38 -10.27
CA SER A 64 -5.56 -16.25 -9.94
C SER A 64 -5.57 -16.60 -8.46
N ASP A 65 -4.45 -17.06 -7.93
CA ASP A 65 -4.33 -17.52 -6.54
C ASP A 65 -4.60 -16.37 -5.57
N ILE A 66 -4.04 -15.17 -5.80
CA ILE A 66 -4.33 -13.98 -4.98
C ILE A 66 -5.81 -13.63 -5.03
N SER A 67 -6.45 -13.69 -6.20
CA SER A 67 -7.87 -13.34 -6.32
C SER A 67 -8.79 -14.35 -5.60
N ASN A 68 -8.37 -15.61 -5.53
CA ASN A 68 -9.11 -16.68 -4.86
C ASN A 68 -8.92 -16.63 -3.33
N ASP A 69 -7.69 -16.42 -2.88
CA ASP A 69 -7.33 -16.47 -1.45
C ASP A 69 -7.62 -15.14 -0.73
N LEU A 70 -7.57 -14.02 -1.47
CA LEU A 70 -7.78 -12.66 -0.95
C LEU A 70 -8.83 -11.90 -1.78
N PRO A 71 -10.10 -12.34 -1.81
CA PRO A 71 -11.12 -11.81 -2.73
C PRO A 71 -11.45 -10.33 -2.51
N ASP A 72 -11.27 -9.81 -1.30
CA ASP A 72 -11.51 -8.39 -0.98
C ASP A 72 -10.34 -7.47 -1.42
N VAL A 73 -9.18 -8.06 -1.73
CA VAL A 73 -7.96 -7.35 -2.06
C VAL A 73 -7.88 -7.15 -3.58
N LYS A 74 -7.90 -5.88 -4.00
CA LYS A 74 -7.87 -5.49 -5.42
C LYS A 74 -6.47 -5.04 -5.83
N GLY A 75 -6.22 -5.05 -7.14
CA GLY A 75 -4.99 -4.50 -7.71
C GLY A 75 -3.94 -5.53 -8.13
N PHE A 76 -4.24 -6.82 -8.06
CA PHE A 76 -3.30 -7.92 -8.34
C PHE A 76 -3.62 -8.70 -9.62
N SER A 77 -4.19 -8.02 -10.62
CA SER A 77 -4.34 -8.61 -11.96
C SER A 77 -2.98 -8.90 -12.58
N GLU A 78 -2.92 -9.82 -13.55
CA GLU A 78 -1.69 -10.10 -14.31
C GLU A 78 -1.01 -8.82 -14.84
N TRP A 79 -1.81 -7.88 -15.34
CA TRP A 79 -1.33 -6.60 -15.84
C TRP A 79 -0.64 -5.80 -14.73
N ASN A 80 -1.27 -5.70 -13.56
CA ASN A 80 -0.69 -4.96 -12.45
C ASN A 80 0.54 -5.66 -11.89
N LEU A 81 0.57 -6.99 -11.81
CA LEU A 81 1.77 -7.73 -11.41
C LEU A 81 2.94 -7.46 -12.37
N LYS A 82 2.70 -7.41 -13.68
CA LYS A 82 3.72 -7.01 -14.66
C LYS A 82 4.22 -5.58 -14.41
N ARG A 83 3.32 -4.65 -14.05
CA ARG A 83 3.71 -3.28 -13.67
C ARG A 83 4.50 -3.23 -12.37
N MET A 84 4.19 -4.05 -11.38
CA MET A 84 4.97 -4.17 -10.14
C MET A 84 6.40 -4.62 -10.44
N ILE A 85 6.58 -5.63 -11.30
CA ILE A 85 7.90 -6.07 -11.77
C ILE A 85 8.63 -4.93 -12.49
N GLY A 86 7.93 -4.19 -13.37
CA GLY A 86 8.48 -3.01 -14.04
C GLY A 86 8.91 -1.93 -13.06
N PHE A 87 8.09 -1.66 -12.04
CA PHE A 87 8.37 -0.67 -11.00
C PHE A 87 9.65 -1.02 -10.24
N TYR A 88 9.84 -2.27 -9.82
CA TYR A 88 11.09 -2.70 -9.22
C TYR A 88 12.28 -2.49 -10.17
N ARG A 89 12.14 -2.91 -11.45
CA ARG A 89 13.22 -2.82 -12.44
C ARG A 89 13.65 -1.38 -12.73
N GLU A 90 12.71 -0.44 -12.74
CA GLU A 90 12.98 0.98 -12.95
C GLU A 90 13.61 1.64 -11.72
N TYR A 91 13.27 1.18 -10.52
CA TYR A 91 13.72 1.78 -9.26
C TYR A 91 14.34 0.72 -8.31
N PRO A 92 15.44 0.04 -8.67
CA PRO A 92 15.94 -1.12 -7.91
C PRO A 92 16.51 -0.79 -6.52
N THR A 93 16.56 0.48 -6.11
CA THR A 93 17.11 0.96 -4.83
C THR A 93 16.10 1.78 -4.01
N LEU A 94 14.80 1.68 -4.34
CA LEU A 94 13.76 2.48 -3.70
C LEU A 94 13.58 2.17 -2.21
N ALA A 95 13.73 0.89 -1.84
CA ALA A 95 13.62 0.38 -0.48
C ALA A 95 14.89 -0.38 -0.08
#